data_AF-A0A437QFP8-F1
#
_entry.id   AF-A0A437QFP8-F1
#
_cell.length_a   1.000
_cell.length_b   1.000
_cell.length_c   1.000
_cell.angle_alpha   90.00
_cell.angle_beta   90.00
_cell.angle_gamma   90.00
#
_symmetry.space_group_name_H-M   'P 1'
#
loop_
_entity.id
_entity.type
_entity.pdbx_description
1 polymer ?
#
loop_
_entity_poly.entity_id
_entity_poly.type
_entity_poly.pdbx_seq_one_letter_code
_entity_poly.pdbx_strand_id
1 'polypeptide(L)'
;MAIDTGEWNDIHPVDKKTLGQRLALAARAVVYGEQVIYRGPELASLQADGATLLLSFDQIAAGLNLKGDAATINQSFAIAGADGKFQWAAAELVGKQQINQLRLSHPDIKQPVQVRYAFADNPNAVLYNSAGLPASPFVAALPVARH
;
A
#
# COMPACT_ATOMS: atom_id res chain seq x y z
N MET A 1 6.48 30.19 36.82
CA MET A 1 7.65 29.83 35.97
C MET A 1 7.88 28.34 36.19
N ALA A 2 7.72 27.39 35.28
CA ALA A 2 7.26 27.38 33.90
C ALA A 2 6.18 26.28 33.77
N ILE A 3 5.20 26.56 32.91
CA ILE A 3 4.15 25.67 32.44
C ILE A 3 4.68 25.08 31.13
N ASP A 4 4.56 23.76 30.93
CA ASP A 4 4.20 23.14 29.65
C ASP A 4 3.91 21.64 29.90
N THR A 5 2.63 21.27 30.06
CA THR A 5 1.73 20.75 29.01
C THR A 5 2.19 19.39 28.45
N GLY A 6 1.39 18.33 28.41
CA GLY A 6 -0.01 18.12 28.74
C GLY A 6 -0.34 16.72 28.20
N GLU A 7 -0.82 15.82 29.07
CA GLU A 7 -1.46 14.58 28.63
C GLU A 7 -2.73 14.93 27.86
N TRP A 8 -2.84 14.51 26.59
CA TRP A 8 -4.13 14.27 25.95
C TRP A 8 -4.02 13.03 25.05
N ASN A 9 -4.36 11.89 25.66
CA ASN A 9 -5.29 10.90 25.15
C ASN A 9 -5.54 10.93 23.64
N ASP A 10 -4.95 9.99 22.90
CA ASP A 10 -5.75 9.34 21.88
C ASP A 10 -5.48 7.83 21.72
N ILE A 11 -6.38 7.08 22.34
CA ILE A 11 -6.52 5.65 22.35
C ILE A 11 -7.51 5.31 21.24
N HIS A 12 -7.10 5.37 19.97
CA HIS A 12 -7.89 4.81 18.87
C HIS A 12 -7.32 3.44 18.45
N PRO A 13 -7.97 2.32 18.85
CA PRO A 13 -7.62 0.99 18.38
C PRO A 13 -8.19 0.78 16.97
N VAL A 14 -7.43 1.12 15.93
CA VAL A 14 -7.81 0.80 14.54
C VAL A 14 -6.94 -0.34 14.04
N ASP A 15 -7.22 -1.55 14.50
CA ASP A 15 -6.99 -2.77 13.69
C ASP A 15 -7.68 -4.04 14.23
N LYS A 16 -8.76 -3.89 15.02
CA LYS A 16 -9.55 -5.05 15.49
C LYS A 16 -10.32 -5.77 14.38
N LYS A 17 -10.43 -5.20 13.17
CA LYS A 17 -11.04 -5.86 12.00
C LYS A 17 -10.05 -6.66 11.16
N THR A 18 -8.76 -6.33 11.22
CA THR A 18 -7.70 -7.00 10.45
C THR A 18 -7.25 -8.30 11.12
N LEU A 19 -7.33 -8.39 12.44
CA LEU A 19 -7.08 -9.63 13.17
C LEU A 19 -8.11 -10.73 12.83
N GLY A 20 -9.38 -10.38 12.63
CA GLY A 20 -10.45 -11.33 12.34
C GLY A 20 -10.32 -12.03 10.98
N GLN A 21 -9.87 -11.31 9.95
CA GLN A 21 -9.66 -11.88 8.61
C GLN A 21 -8.36 -12.70 8.53
N ARG A 22 -7.30 -12.26 9.23
CA ARG A 22 -6.02 -13.00 9.29
C ARG A 22 -6.15 -14.32 10.07
N LEU A 23 -6.97 -14.35 11.12
CA LEU A 23 -7.21 -15.56 11.91
C LEU A 23 -7.97 -16.64 11.13
N ALA A 24 -8.91 -16.25 10.26
CA ALA A 24 -9.66 -17.20 9.43
C ALA A 24 -8.82 -17.84 8.30
N LEU A 25 -7.85 -17.10 7.74
CA LEU A 25 -6.98 -17.59 6.66
C LEU A 25 -5.78 -18.40 7.18
N ALA A 26 -5.21 -18.02 8.34
CA ALA A 26 -4.15 -18.78 9.00
C ALA A 26 -4.60 -20.22 9.34
N ALA A 27 -5.88 -20.42 9.66
CA ALA A 27 -6.44 -21.73 9.95
C ALA A 27 -6.46 -22.68 8.72
N ARG A 28 -6.49 -22.17 7.48
CA ARG A 28 -6.47 -23.02 6.27
C ARG A 28 -5.07 -23.40 5.81
N ALA A 29 -4.06 -22.55 6.04
CA ALA A 29 -2.68 -22.82 5.64
C ALA A 29 -2.01 -23.87 6.54
N VAL A 30 -2.35 -23.91 7.83
CA VAL A 30 -1.76 -24.83 8.81
C VAL A 30 -2.29 -26.27 8.65
N VAL A 31 -3.50 -26.46 8.13
CA VAL A 31 -4.16 -27.78 8.09
C VAL A 31 -3.70 -28.67 6.92
N TYR A 32 -3.22 -28.10 5.81
CA TYR A 32 -3.03 -28.86 4.56
C TYR A 32 -1.58 -29.03 4.05
N GLY A 33 -0.58 -28.43 4.68
CA GLY A 33 0.84 -28.73 4.39
C GLY A 33 1.32 -28.46 2.96
N GLU A 34 0.53 -27.74 2.14
CA GLU A 34 0.88 -27.35 0.77
C GLU A 34 1.56 -25.97 0.75
N GLN A 35 2.45 -25.72 -0.22
CA GLN A 35 2.90 -24.37 -0.57
C GLN A 35 1.76 -23.59 -1.24
N VAL A 36 0.68 -23.35 -0.50
CA VAL A 36 -0.44 -22.55 -0.95
C VAL A 36 0.03 -21.11 -0.98
N ILE A 37 -0.02 -20.45 -2.13
CA ILE A 37 0.07 -19.00 -2.17
C ILE A 37 -1.17 -18.50 -1.40
N TYR A 38 -0.98 -18.07 -0.16
CA TYR A 38 -2.05 -17.63 0.75
C TYR A 38 -2.02 -16.12 1.01
N ARG A 39 -1.06 -15.42 0.40
CA ARG A 39 -0.82 -13.98 0.56
C ARG A 39 -0.89 -13.26 -0.79
N GLY A 40 -1.56 -12.12 -0.81
CA GLY A 40 -1.49 -11.18 -1.93
C GLY A 40 -0.21 -10.33 -1.89
N PRO A 41 -0.06 -9.37 -2.81
CA PRO A 41 1.13 -8.53 -2.88
C PRO A 41 1.44 -7.83 -1.56
N GLU A 42 2.70 -7.90 -1.14
CA GLU A 42 3.23 -7.22 0.05
C GLU A 42 4.26 -6.18 -0.39
N LEU A 43 4.19 -4.96 0.14
CA LEU A 43 5.13 -3.89 -0.22
C LEU A 43 6.53 -4.25 0.28
N ALA A 44 7.48 -4.43 -0.64
CA ALA A 44 8.87 -4.77 -0.34
C ALA A 44 9.77 -3.54 -0.27
N SER A 45 9.57 -2.57 -1.17
CA SER A 45 10.33 -1.33 -1.15
C SER A 45 9.57 -0.15 -1.76
N LEU A 46 9.97 1.05 -1.34
CA LEU A 46 9.47 2.33 -1.83
C LEU A 46 10.67 3.20 -2.20
N GLN A 47 10.67 3.74 -3.42
CA GLN A 47 11.74 4.61 -3.92
C GLN A 47 11.12 5.82 -4.64
N ALA A 48 11.78 6.98 -4.55
CA ALA A 48 11.47 8.10 -5.43
C ALA A 48 12.24 7.94 -6.75
N ASP A 49 11.55 8.13 -7.86
CA ASP A 49 12.12 8.24 -9.20
C ASP A 49 11.62 9.54 -9.83
N GLY A 50 12.41 10.61 -9.64
CA GLY A 50 12.04 11.98 -10.02
C GLY A 50 10.75 12.43 -9.35
N ALA A 51 9.72 12.70 -10.16
CA ALA A 51 8.38 13.13 -9.71
C ALA A 51 7.43 11.96 -9.46
N THR A 52 7.93 10.73 -9.37
CA THR A 52 7.12 9.52 -9.19
C THR A 52 7.60 8.71 -8.00
N LEU A 53 6.71 7.87 -7.45
CA LEU A 53 7.08 6.82 -6.51
C LEU A 53 7.08 5.49 -7.22
N LEU A 54 8.16 4.73 -7.07
CA LEU A 54 8.28 3.36 -7.53
C LEU A 54 8.16 2.43 -6.33
N LEU A 55 7.10 1.63 -6.32
CA LEU A 55 6.82 0.62 -5.31
C LEU A 55 7.20 -0.75 -5.88
N SER A 56 7.93 -1.56 -5.13
CA SER A 56 8.19 -2.95 -5.48
C SER A 56 7.47 -3.88 -4.51
N PHE A 57 6.92 -4.97 -5.01
CA PHE A 57 6.13 -5.91 -4.23
C PHE A 57 6.73 -7.31 -4.25
N ASP A 58 6.59 -7.99 -3.11
CA ASP A 58 6.76 -9.43 -2.95
C ASP A 58 5.40 -10.15 -3.02
N GLN A 59 5.41 -11.49 -2.93
CA GLN A 59 4.19 -12.32 -2.96
C GLN A 59 3.33 -12.11 -4.22
N ILE A 60 3.98 -11.78 -5.34
CA ILE A 60 3.33 -11.47 -6.63
C ILE A 60 2.98 -12.71 -7.46
N ALA A 61 3.38 -13.91 -7.03
CA ALA A 61 3.36 -15.11 -7.86
C ALA A 61 4.14 -14.87 -9.18
N ALA A 62 3.47 -14.81 -10.33
CA ALA A 62 4.10 -14.48 -11.62
C ALA A 62 4.07 -12.98 -11.97
N GLY A 63 3.31 -12.16 -11.23
CA GLY A 63 3.22 -10.71 -11.46
C GLY A 63 2.02 -10.06 -10.79
N LEU A 64 1.99 -8.73 -10.84
CA LEU A 64 0.92 -7.89 -10.33
C LEU A 64 -0.17 -7.68 -11.39
N ASN A 65 -1.39 -7.50 -10.92
CA ASN A 65 -2.56 -7.12 -11.71
C ASN A 65 -3.33 -6.01 -11.01
N LEU A 66 -3.87 -5.08 -11.79
CA LEU A 66 -4.84 -4.09 -11.35
C LEU A 66 -6.24 -4.49 -11.84
N LYS A 67 -7.21 -4.57 -10.95
CA LYS A 67 -8.62 -4.85 -11.28
C LYS A 67 -9.46 -3.60 -11.09
N GLY A 68 -10.33 -3.32 -12.05
CA GLY A 68 -11.21 -2.15 -12.07
C GLY A 68 -10.94 -1.25 -13.26
N ASP A 69 -11.77 -0.23 -13.43
CA ASP A 69 -11.53 0.82 -14.41
C ASP A 69 -10.47 1.82 -13.93
N ALA A 70 -10.05 2.72 -14.81
CA ALA A 70 -9.04 3.73 -14.49
C ALA A 70 -9.46 4.64 -13.34
N ALA A 71 -10.76 4.94 -13.21
CA ALA A 71 -11.29 5.77 -12.12
C ALA A 71 -11.10 5.07 -10.76
N THR A 72 -11.48 3.79 -10.68
CA THR A 72 -11.35 2.97 -9.47
C THR A 72 -9.89 2.79 -9.07
N ILE A 73 -9.01 2.53 -10.04
CA ILE A 73 -7.58 2.38 -9.80
C ILE A 73 -6.99 3.68 -9.24
N ASN A 74 -7.28 4.82 -9.87
CA ASN A 74 -6.73 6.10 -9.44
C ASN A 74 -7.28 6.57 -8.08
N GLN A 75 -8.46 6.09 -7.67
CA GLN A 75 -9.04 6.34 -6.35
C GLN A 75 -8.58 5.33 -5.28
N SER A 76 -7.63 4.46 -5.59
CA SER A 76 -7.13 3.44 -4.65
C SER A 76 -5.76 3.76 -4.07
N PHE A 77 -5.00 4.65 -4.72
CA PHE A 77 -3.65 5.05 -4.32
C PHE A 77 -3.61 6.56 -4.10
N ALA A 78 -3.09 7.00 -2.96
CA ALA A 78 -2.85 8.41 -2.70
C ALA A 78 -1.38 8.63 -2.36
N ILE A 79 -0.77 9.68 -2.92
CA ILE A 79 0.60 10.07 -2.63
C ILE A 79 0.65 11.48 -2.04
N ALA A 80 1.68 11.78 -1.25
CA ALA A 80 1.92 13.11 -0.71
C ALA A 80 3.40 13.47 -0.81
N GLY A 81 3.68 14.78 -0.89
CA GLY A 81 5.02 15.31 -0.74
C GLY A 81 5.40 15.50 0.73
N ALA A 82 6.44 16.30 0.97
CA ALA A 82 6.87 16.65 2.32
C ALA A 82 5.82 17.45 3.12
N ASP A 83 4.84 18.06 2.43
CA ASP A 83 3.73 18.78 3.04
C ASP A 83 2.65 17.88 3.65
N GLY A 84 2.72 16.56 3.41
CA GLY A 84 1.77 15.57 3.92
C GLY A 84 0.36 15.67 3.32
N LYS A 85 0.16 16.46 2.25
CA LYS A 85 -1.14 16.60 1.59
C LYS A 85 -1.34 15.48 0.58
N PHE A 86 -2.15 14.50 0.95
CA PHE A 86 -2.44 13.34 0.10
C PHE A 86 -3.35 13.73 -1.07
N GLN A 87 -2.95 13.31 -2.27
CA GLN A 87 -3.74 13.40 -3.50
C GLN A 87 -3.83 12.03 -4.16
N TRP A 88 -4.97 11.74 -4.78
CA TRP A 88 -5.16 10.52 -5.58
C TRP A 88 -4.12 10.45 -6.70
N ALA A 89 -3.50 9.29 -6.89
CA ALA A 89 -2.39 9.12 -7.81
C ALA A 89 -2.79 8.23 -8.98
N ALA A 90 -2.27 8.57 -10.16
CA ALA A 90 -2.28 7.64 -11.28
C ALA A 90 -1.34 6.46 -10.96
N ALA A 91 -1.82 5.24 -11.20
CA ALA A 91 -1.08 4.02 -10.94
C ALA A 91 -0.81 3.24 -12.23
N GLU A 92 0.46 2.91 -12.47
CA GLU A 92 0.93 2.21 -13.66
C GLU A 92 1.76 0.99 -13.25
N LEU A 93 1.44 -0.18 -13.79
CA LEU A 93 2.27 -1.37 -13.62
C LEU A 93 3.52 -1.27 -14.50
N VAL A 94 4.69 -1.50 -13.90
CA VAL A 94 5.99 -1.41 -14.58
C VAL A 94 6.68 -2.77 -14.56
N GLY A 95 7.25 -3.15 -15.70
CA GLY A 95 7.96 -4.42 -15.89
C GLY A 95 7.66 -5.04 -17.25
N LYS A 96 8.51 -5.99 -17.69
CA LYS A 96 8.32 -6.73 -18.95
C LYS A 96 8.03 -8.21 -18.72
N GLN A 97 8.94 -8.92 -18.07
CA GLN A 97 8.85 -10.37 -17.85
C GLN A 97 8.22 -10.73 -16.51
N GLN A 98 8.54 -9.96 -15.47
CA GLN A 98 7.87 -10.01 -14.17
C GLN A 98 7.42 -8.60 -13.85
N ILE A 99 6.12 -8.43 -13.71
CA ILE A 99 5.52 -7.15 -13.32
C ILE A 99 5.46 -7.15 -11.79
N ASN A 100 6.51 -6.64 -11.14
CA ASN A 100 6.60 -6.55 -9.68
C ASN A 100 6.58 -5.12 -9.16
N GLN A 101 6.51 -4.14 -10.07
CA GLN A 101 6.59 -2.74 -9.73
C GLN A 101 5.32 -1.99 -10.09
N LEU A 102 4.98 -1.01 -9.24
CA LEU A 102 3.93 -0.04 -9.46
C LEU A 102 4.53 1.36 -9.39
N ARG A 103 4.35 2.14 -10.44
CA ARG A 103 4.69 3.55 -10.47
C ARG A 103 3.46 4.38 -10.13
N LEU A 104 3.62 5.31 -9.19
CA LEU A 104 2.60 6.28 -8.80
C LEU A 104 3.03 7.69 -9.15
N SER A 105 2.09 8.49 -9.67
CA SER A 105 2.37 9.89 -10.04
C SER A 105 1.13 10.79 -9.88
N HIS A 106 1.38 12.07 -9.68
CA HIS A 106 0.36 13.12 -9.67
C HIS A 106 0.94 14.40 -10.32
N PRO A 107 0.20 15.12 -11.18
CA PRO A 107 0.71 16.28 -11.90
C PRO A 107 1.25 17.39 -10.98
N ASP A 108 0.62 17.57 -9.81
CA ASP A 108 0.97 18.65 -8.87
C ASP A 108 2.02 18.26 -7.82
N ILE A 109 2.37 16.97 -7.71
CA ILE A 109 3.32 16.48 -6.69
C ILE A 109 4.65 16.17 -7.38
N LYS A 110 5.61 17.10 -7.27
CA LYS A 110 6.93 16.98 -7.91
C LYS A 110 7.96 16.17 -7.11
N GLN A 111 7.73 16.01 -5.82
CA GLN A 111 8.61 15.27 -4.91
C GLN A 111 7.74 14.43 -3.95
N PRO A 112 7.13 13.35 -4.45
CA PRO A 112 6.33 12.49 -3.59
C PRO A 112 7.25 11.70 -2.64
N VAL A 113 6.86 11.64 -1.36
CA VAL A 113 7.63 10.96 -0.32
C VAL A 113 6.79 9.98 0.52
N GLN A 114 5.47 10.02 0.36
CA GLN A 114 4.53 9.16 1.10
C GLN A 114 3.49 8.56 0.15
N VAL A 115 3.00 7.38 0.51
CA VAL A 115 1.93 6.66 -0.20
C VAL A 115 0.96 6.02 0.78
N ARG A 116 -0.33 6.00 0.42
CA ARG A 116 -1.40 5.24 1.05
C ARG A 116 -2.14 4.42 0.00
N TYR A 117 -2.43 3.17 0.33
CA TYR A 117 -3.23 2.29 -0.50
C TYR A 117 -4.48 1.82 0.26
N ALA A 118 -5.62 1.77 -0.42
CA ALA A 118 -6.89 1.27 0.12
C ALA A 118 -7.34 1.99 1.41
N PHE A 119 -7.22 3.32 1.44
CA PHE A 119 -7.54 4.18 2.61
C PHE A 119 -8.89 4.91 2.49
N ALA A 120 -9.64 4.73 1.40
CA ALA A 120 -10.98 5.29 1.24
C ALA A 120 -12.00 4.59 2.17
N ASP A 121 -13.14 5.24 2.47
CA ASP A 121 -14.19 4.70 3.36
C ASP A 121 -14.78 3.35 2.88
N ASN A 122 -14.72 3.07 1.58
CA ASN A 122 -15.04 1.76 1.00
C ASN A 122 -13.97 1.40 -0.03
N PRO A 123 -12.79 0.94 0.42
CA PRO A 123 -11.65 0.80 -0.46
C PRO A 123 -11.82 -0.45 -1.33
N ASN A 124 -11.87 -0.25 -2.65
CA ASN A 124 -11.75 -1.35 -3.58
C ASN A 124 -10.30 -1.82 -3.57
N ALA A 125 -10.06 -3.05 -3.13
CA ALA A 125 -8.75 -3.67 -3.29
C ALA A 125 -8.52 -3.91 -4.79
N VAL A 126 -7.84 -2.97 -5.47
CA VAL A 126 -7.56 -3.09 -6.91
C VAL A 126 -6.27 -3.84 -7.23
N LEU A 127 -5.34 -4.01 -6.26
CA LEU A 127 -4.03 -4.59 -6.49
C LEU A 127 -4.05 -6.07 -6.12
N TYR A 128 -3.73 -6.92 -7.08
CA TYR A 128 -3.71 -8.37 -6.93
C TYR A 128 -2.39 -8.95 -7.43
N ASN A 129 -2.03 -10.12 -6.92
CA ASN A 129 -1.03 -10.95 -7.57
C ASN A 129 -1.65 -11.80 -8.70
N SER A 130 -0.82 -12.49 -9.48
CA SER A 130 -1.29 -13.33 -10.59
C SER A 130 -2.06 -14.56 -10.14
N ALA A 131 -1.98 -14.92 -8.85
CA ALA A 131 -2.79 -15.96 -8.22
C ALA A 131 -4.19 -15.45 -7.81
N GLY A 132 -4.51 -14.18 -8.04
CA GLY A 132 -5.82 -13.59 -7.77
C GLY A 132 -6.05 -13.17 -6.33
N LEU A 133 -4.99 -13.08 -5.51
CA LEU A 133 -5.08 -12.63 -4.12
C LEU A 133 -4.84 -11.11 -3.99
N PRO A 134 -5.68 -10.40 -3.23
CA PRO A 134 -5.58 -8.94 -3.08
C PRO A 134 -4.44 -8.54 -2.13
N ALA A 135 -3.84 -7.39 -2.40
CA ALA A 135 -2.93 -6.72 -1.48
C ALA A 135 -3.71 -6.22 -0.25
N SER A 136 -3.08 -6.27 0.92
CA SER A 136 -3.63 -5.61 2.11
C SER A 136 -3.43 -4.09 2.02
N PRO A 137 -4.29 -3.28 2.66
CA PRO A 137 -4.04 -1.85 2.82
C PRO A 137 -2.65 -1.59 3.44
N PHE A 138 -1.97 -0.54 2.99
CA PHE A 138 -0.66 -0.16 3.49
C PHE A 138 -0.44 1.34 3.44
N VAL A 139 0.48 1.81 4.28
CA VAL A 139 1.02 3.17 4.29
C VAL A 139 2.54 3.07 4.34
N ALA A 140 3.23 3.84 3.50
CA ALA A 140 4.68 3.87 3.49
C ALA A 140 5.20 5.28 3.22
N ALA A 141 6.40 5.55 3.74
CA ALA A 141 7.10 6.81 3.54
C ALA A 141 8.57 6.52 3.25
N LEU A 142 9.19 7.36 2.43
CA LEU A 142 10.64 7.31 2.24
C LEU A 142 11.34 7.64 3.57
N PRO A 143 12.45 6.96 3.88
CA PRO A 143 13.21 7.27 5.08
C PRO A 143 13.67 8.73 5.03
N VAL A 144 13.40 9.46 6.12
CA VAL A 144 13.87 10.82 6.28
C VAL A 144 15.40 10.76 6.36
N ALA A 145 16.11 11.37 5.41
CA ALA A 145 17.55 11.49 5.50
C ALA A 145 17.88 12.29 6.78
N ARG A 146 18.36 11.59 7.81
CA ARG A 146 18.91 12.24 9.00
C ARG A 146 20.28 12.79 8.58
N HIS A 147 20.39 14.12 8.48
CA HIS A 147 21.66 14.82 8.43
C HIS A 147 22.33 14.82 9.80
#